data_AF-A0YHN3-F1
#
_entry.id   AF-A0YHN3-F1
#
_cell.length_a   1.000
_cell.length_b   1.000
_cell.length_c   1.000
_cell.angle_alpha   90.00
_cell.angle_beta   90.00
_cell.angle_gamma   90.00
#
_symmetry.space_group_name_H-M   'P 1'
#
loop_
_entity.id
_entity.type
_entity.pdbx_description
1 polymer ?
#
loop_
_entity_poly.entity_id
_entity_poly.type
_entity_poly.pdbx_seq_one_letter_code
_entity_poly.pdbx_strand_id
1 'polypeptide(L)'
;MKHMNFFAVLWLLTGNVLANDQELTLPISCHVIPDHSDELCVVATYSRDYPVNDVVFYRRNEFGSFDFLEAMKGDVAHVFLSGFSKGGKYTMIGYAEEGHPSFIIYSTATFFSSPRPIPSVALVSHYSITRIASLDDKGNAIIELRDSPADIQSEQGCLSAEQLPEYSDTDRCHITYSIFQEPPEIKMDIQ
;
A
#
# COMPACT_ATOMS: atom_id res chain seq x y z
N MET A 1 -56.60 49.05 22.94
CA MET A 1 -57.34 48.05 22.14
C MET A 1 -56.71 48.06 20.74
N LYS A 2 -56.04 47.04 20.18
CA LYS A 2 -55.79 45.64 20.49
C LYS A 2 -54.35 45.30 20.05
N HIS A 3 -53.64 44.53 20.88
CA HIS A 3 -52.42 43.79 20.52
C HIS A 3 -52.78 42.53 19.72
N MET A 4 -51.91 42.10 18.80
CA MET A 4 -51.45 40.70 18.60
C MET A 4 -50.59 40.64 17.33
N ASN A 5 -49.25 40.63 17.47
CA ASN A 5 -48.40 39.44 17.57
C ASN A 5 -48.37 38.58 16.29
N PHE A 6 -47.43 38.92 15.39
CA PHE A 6 -46.95 38.02 14.33
C PHE A 6 -45.41 38.09 14.23
N PHE A 7 -44.74 37.99 15.37
CA PHE A 7 -43.28 37.83 15.46
C PHE A 7 -42.99 36.70 16.44
N ALA A 8 -43.27 35.46 16.04
CA ALA A 8 -43.04 34.33 16.95
C ALA A 8 -42.81 32.99 16.23
N VAL A 9 -42.17 32.95 15.06
CA VAL A 9 -41.71 31.65 14.52
C VAL A 9 -40.48 31.81 13.62
N LEU A 10 -39.37 32.32 14.15
CA LEU A 10 -38.08 32.13 13.46
C LEU A 10 -36.88 32.26 14.41
N TRP A 11 -36.97 31.64 15.59
CA TRP A 11 -35.89 31.65 16.59
C TRP A 11 -35.69 30.30 17.29
N LEU A 12 -36.08 29.18 16.66
CA LEU A 12 -36.02 27.85 17.29
C LEU A 12 -35.44 26.75 16.39
N LEU A 13 -34.61 27.09 15.40
CA LEU A 13 -33.91 26.09 14.58
C LEU A 13 -32.38 26.22 14.55
N THR A 14 -31.79 27.03 15.42
CA THR A 14 -30.41 26.79 15.84
C THR A 14 -30.45 25.92 17.09
N GLY A 15 -31.06 24.74 16.96
CA GLY A 15 -30.74 23.66 17.88
C GLY A 15 -29.23 23.54 17.85
N ASN A 16 -28.60 23.67 19.02
CA ASN A 16 -27.18 23.43 19.18
C ASN A 16 -26.91 22.02 18.65
N VAL A 17 -26.57 21.91 17.37
CA VAL A 17 -25.79 20.79 16.89
C VAL A 17 -24.44 21.03 17.55
N LEU A 18 -24.33 20.56 18.79
CA LEU A 18 -23.04 20.17 19.31
C LEU A 18 -22.62 19.05 18.37
N ALA A 19 -21.96 19.42 17.27
CA ALA A 19 -21.05 18.51 16.63
C ALA A 19 -20.14 18.09 17.79
N ASN A 20 -20.28 16.83 18.19
CA ASN A 20 -19.31 16.22 19.06
C ASN A 20 -18.05 16.13 18.19
N ASP A 21 -17.31 17.25 18.10
CA ASP A 21 -15.99 17.39 17.50
C ASP A 21 -15.00 16.64 18.38
N GLN A 22 -15.29 15.37 18.63
CA GLN A 22 -14.26 14.42 18.93
C GLN A 22 -13.47 14.33 17.63
N GLU A 23 -12.45 15.19 17.52
CA GLU A 23 -11.51 15.21 16.40
C GLU A 23 -11.14 13.76 16.12
N LEU A 24 -11.70 13.22 15.03
CA LEU A 24 -11.48 11.85 14.65
C LEU A 24 -10.11 11.83 14.00
N THR A 25 -9.06 11.84 14.83
CA THR A 25 -7.69 11.73 14.37
C THR A 25 -7.46 10.30 13.95
N LEU A 26 -7.63 10.04 12.65
CA LEU A 26 -7.21 8.75 12.09
C LEU A 26 -5.69 8.61 12.30
N PRO A 27 -5.21 7.47 12.82
CA PRO A 27 -3.80 7.27 13.05
C PRO A 27 -3.07 7.32 11.71
N ILE A 28 -2.12 8.26 11.61
CA ILE A 28 -1.22 8.35 10.47
C ILE A 28 0.02 7.49 10.75
N SER A 29 0.33 6.58 9.83
CA SER A 29 1.53 5.74 9.88
C SER A 29 2.56 6.29 8.91
N CYS A 30 3.69 6.78 9.41
CA CYS A 30 4.78 7.31 8.59
C CYS A 30 5.91 6.29 8.47
N HIS A 31 6.41 6.14 7.25
CA HIS A 31 7.46 5.19 6.90
C HIS A 31 8.65 5.95 6.33
N VAL A 32 9.81 5.70 6.94
CA VAL A 32 11.08 6.25 6.48
C VAL A 32 11.41 5.67 5.11
N ILE A 33 11.76 6.54 4.17
CA ILE A 33 12.25 6.15 2.86
C ILE A 33 13.78 6.05 2.96
N PRO A 34 14.38 4.88 2.65
CA PRO A 34 15.83 4.75 2.68
C PRO A 34 16.52 5.81 1.82
N ASP A 35 17.62 6.40 2.30
CA ASP A 35 18.40 7.43 1.60
C ASP A 35 17.65 8.73 1.24
N HIS A 36 16.48 8.97 1.86
CA HIS A 36 15.67 10.17 1.67
C HIS A 36 15.42 10.89 3.01
N SER A 37 15.26 12.22 2.97
CA SER A 37 14.89 13.04 4.14
C SER A 37 13.38 13.14 4.37
N ASP A 38 12.58 12.67 3.41
CA ASP A 38 11.13 12.63 3.48
C ASP A 38 10.61 11.27 3.98
N GLU A 39 9.39 11.25 4.52
CA GLU A 39 8.66 10.04 4.87
C GLU A 39 7.41 9.90 3.98
N LEU A 40 7.00 8.66 3.71
CA LEU A 40 5.68 8.36 3.16
C LEU A 40 4.73 8.00 4.30
N CYS A 41 3.68 8.79 4.45
CA CYS A 41 2.69 8.60 5.47
C CYS A 41 1.37 8.12 4.89
N VAL A 42 0.75 7.16 5.57
CA VAL A 42 -0.49 6.52 5.16
C VAL A 42 -1.53 6.70 6.25
N VAL A 43 -2.71 7.15 5.85
CA VAL A 43 -3.93 7.11 6.66
C VAL A 43 -4.83 6.07 6.03
N ALA A 44 -5.28 5.09 6.83
CA ALA A 44 -6.22 4.07 6.39
C ALA A 44 -7.49 4.14 7.23
N THR A 45 -8.65 4.05 6.58
CA THR A 45 -9.95 3.95 7.23
C THR A 45 -10.75 2.84 6.58
N TYR A 46 -11.64 2.22 7.33
CA TYR A 46 -12.57 1.25 6.77
C TYR A 46 -13.46 1.95 5.72
N SER A 47 -13.54 1.35 4.53
CA SER A 47 -14.38 1.85 3.44
C SER A 47 -15.84 1.66 3.81
N ARG A 48 -16.67 2.64 3.45
CA ARG A 48 -18.12 2.54 3.71
C ARG A 48 -18.80 1.51 2.81
N ASP A 49 -18.28 1.35 1.59
CA ASP A 49 -18.98 0.67 0.51
C ASP A 49 -18.51 -0.79 0.34
N TYR A 50 -17.32 -1.11 0.83
CA TYR A 50 -16.66 -2.41 0.62
C TYR A 50 -15.90 -2.86 1.88
N PRO A 51 -15.68 -4.18 2.08
CA PRO A 51 -14.96 -4.72 3.24
C PRO A 51 -13.43 -4.56 3.11
N VAL A 52 -12.99 -3.33 2.84
CA VAL A 52 -11.61 -2.96 2.53
C VAL A 52 -11.29 -1.60 3.15
N ASN A 53 -10.03 -1.17 3.09
CA ASN A 53 -9.64 0.15 3.56
C ASN A 53 -9.60 1.17 2.40
N ASP A 54 -10.15 2.35 2.63
CA ASP A 54 -9.80 3.55 1.87
C ASP A 54 -8.50 4.11 2.45
N VAL A 55 -7.58 4.50 1.57
CA VAL A 55 -6.24 4.97 1.98
C VAL A 55 -5.93 6.34 1.40
N VAL A 56 -5.24 7.15 2.20
CA VAL A 56 -4.71 8.45 1.79
C VAL A 56 -3.21 8.47 2.05
N PHE A 57 -2.45 8.84 1.03
CA PHE A 57 -1.01 8.95 1.05
C PHE A 57 -0.61 10.42 1.17
N TYR A 58 0.35 10.68 2.05
CA TYR A 58 0.99 11.97 2.24
C TYR A 58 2.50 11.82 2.18
N ARG A 59 3.18 12.81 1.63
CA ARG A 59 4.62 13.01 1.87
C ARG A 59 4.74 13.85 3.12
N ARG A 60 5.53 13.41 4.08
CA ARG A 60 5.98 14.28 5.17
C ARG A 60 7.40 14.72 4.88
N ASN A 61 7.60 16.01 4.68
CA ASN A 61 8.92 16.53 4.36
C ASN A 61 9.80 16.70 5.60
N GLU A 62 11.07 17.04 5.40
CA GLU A 62 12.06 17.24 6.47
C GLU A 62 11.67 18.29 7.52
N PHE A 63 10.76 19.22 7.19
CA PHE A 63 10.24 20.23 8.10
C PHE A 63 9.00 19.76 8.88
N GLY A 64 8.55 18.53 8.63
CA GLY A 64 7.38 17.93 9.26
C GLY A 64 6.04 18.32 8.63
N SER A 65 6.03 19.04 7.50
CA SER A 65 4.80 19.39 6.78
C SER A 65 4.29 18.22 5.94
N PHE A 66 2.97 18.11 5.83
CA PHE A 66 2.30 17.07 5.05
C PHE A 66 1.81 17.61 3.71
N ASP A 67 2.32 17.01 2.63
CA ASP A 67 1.86 17.23 1.28
C ASP A 67 0.97 16.06 0.86
N PHE A 68 -0.25 16.35 0.43
CA PHE A 68 -1.15 15.33 -0.12
C PHE A 68 -0.57 14.73 -1.40
N LEU A 69 -0.57 13.41 -1.50
CA LEU A 69 -0.13 12.69 -2.70
C LEU A 69 -1.31 12.09 -3.45
N GLU A 70 -2.09 11.26 -2.76
CA GLU A 70 -3.14 10.46 -3.40
C GLU A 70 -4.17 9.95 -2.39
N ALA A 71 -5.40 9.76 -2.86
CA ALA A 71 -6.42 9.02 -2.14
C ALA A 71 -6.92 7.88 -3.02
N MET A 72 -6.92 6.67 -2.48
CA MET A 72 -7.40 5.48 -3.15
C MET A 72 -8.60 4.94 -2.37
N LYS A 73 -9.74 4.86 -3.06
CA LYS A 73 -10.91 4.16 -2.55
C LYS A 73 -10.73 2.68 -2.80
N GLY A 74 -10.92 1.85 -1.78
CA GLY A 74 -10.91 0.41 -1.99
C GLY A 74 -12.16 0.00 -2.78
N ASP A 75 -11.97 -0.75 -3.88
CA ASP A 75 -13.06 -1.32 -4.68
C ASP A 75 -13.09 -2.84 -4.49
N VAL A 76 -11.93 -3.50 -4.70
CA VAL A 76 -11.71 -4.93 -4.45
C VAL A 76 -10.24 -5.16 -4.08
N ALA A 77 -9.79 -4.77 -2.89
CA ALA A 77 -8.53 -5.22 -2.29
C ALA A 77 -8.21 -4.51 -0.96
N HIS A 78 -7.43 -5.15 -0.09
CA HIS A 78 -6.73 -4.45 0.99
C HIS A 78 -5.52 -3.70 0.45
N VAL A 79 -5.48 -2.37 0.59
CA VAL A 79 -4.32 -1.55 0.22
C VAL A 79 -3.41 -1.34 1.42
N PHE A 80 -2.11 -1.60 1.26
CA PHE A 80 -1.10 -1.33 2.29
C PHE A 80 0.23 -0.91 1.66
N LEU A 81 1.05 -0.18 2.42
CA LEU A 81 2.43 0.04 2.02
C LEU A 81 3.22 -1.25 2.27
N SER A 82 3.70 -1.88 1.20
CA SER A 82 4.51 -3.09 1.30
C SER A 82 5.96 -2.76 1.67
N GLY A 83 6.48 -1.62 1.20
CA GLY A 83 7.78 -1.10 1.58
C GLY A 83 8.47 -0.34 0.46
N PHE A 84 9.79 -0.22 0.58
CA PHE A 84 10.66 0.47 -0.38
C PHE A 84 11.75 -0.46 -0.90
N SER A 85 12.34 -0.10 -2.04
CA SER A 85 13.63 -0.67 -2.41
C SER A 85 14.73 -0.22 -1.45
N LYS A 86 15.84 -0.96 -1.44
CA LYS A 86 16.94 -0.78 -0.46
C LYS A 86 17.48 0.65 -0.35
N GLY A 87 17.55 1.41 -1.44
CA GLY A 87 17.95 2.83 -1.44
C GLY A 87 16.80 3.80 -1.70
N GLY A 88 15.54 3.36 -1.50
CA GLY A 88 14.36 4.21 -1.58
C GLY A 88 13.93 4.60 -2.99
N LYS A 89 14.62 4.15 -4.04
CA LYS A 89 14.29 4.47 -5.44
C LYS A 89 12.87 4.05 -5.84
N TYR A 90 12.37 2.94 -5.31
CA TYR A 90 11.04 2.42 -5.57
C TYR A 90 10.19 2.36 -4.30
N THR A 91 8.90 2.68 -4.45
CA THR A 91 7.87 2.44 -3.44
C THR A 91 6.91 1.37 -3.94
N MET A 92 6.49 0.49 -3.05
CA MET A 92 5.65 -0.66 -3.38
C MET A 92 4.34 -0.57 -2.60
N ILE A 93 3.23 -0.50 -3.34
CA ILE A 93 1.89 -0.56 -2.78
C ILE A 93 1.37 -1.98 -2.99
N GLY A 94 1.05 -2.65 -1.89
CA GLY A 94 0.46 -3.98 -1.88
C GLY A 94 -1.06 -3.90 -1.92
N TYR A 95 -1.65 -4.80 -2.70
CA TYR A 95 -3.07 -5.05 -2.81
C TYR A 95 -3.31 -6.52 -2.50
N ALA A 96 -4.41 -6.87 -1.84
CA ALA A 96 -4.80 -8.26 -1.67
C ALA A 96 -6.27 -8.46 -2.04
N GLU A 97 -6.51 -9.25 -3.07
CA GLU A 97 -7.85 -9.63 -3.55
C GLU A 97 -8.03 -11.13 -3.29
N GLU A 98 -9.10 -11.53 -2.59
CA GLU A 98 -9.39 -12.93 -2.23
C GLU A 98 -8.23 -13.67 -1.53
N GLY A 99 -7.34 -12.94 -0.86
CA GLY A 99 -6.15 -13.50 -0.21
C GLY A 99 -4.95 -13.71 -1.14
N HIS A 100 -5.01 -13.19 -2.37
CA HIS A 100 -3.91 -13.17 -3.33
C HIS A 100 -3.26 -11.79 -3.37
N PRO A 101 -2.00 -11.66 -2.90
CA PRO A 101 -1.32 -10.39 -2.91
C PRO A 101 -0.79 -10.04 -4.31
N SER A 102 -0.88 -8.76 -4.65
CA SER A 102 -0.25 -8.15 -5.81
C SER A 102 0.46 -6.86 -5.38
N PHE A 103 1.53 -6.52 -6.07
CA PHE A 103 2.38 -5.39 -5.71
C PHE A 103 2.56 -4.49 -6.92
N ILE A 104 2.06 -3.25 -6.81
CA ILE A 104 2.33 -2.22 -7.80
C ILE A 104 3.56 -1.44 -7.34
N ILE A 105 4.54 -1.34 -8.23
CA ILE A 105 5.82 -0.71 -7.95
C ILE A 105 5.87 0.62 -8.69
N TYR A 106 6.18 1.69 -7.97
CA TYR A 106 6.34 3.03 -8.52
C TYR A 106 7.77 3.53 -8.27
N SER A 107 8.25 4.40 -9.15
CA SER A 107 9.39 5.28 -8.82
C SER A 107 8.97 6.21 -7.70
N THR A 108 9.71 6.24 -6.59
CA THR A 108 9.37 7.06 -5.41
C THR A 108 9.32 8.55 -5.76
N ALA A 109 10.30 9.02 -6.54
CA ALA A 109 10.36 10.42 -6.99
C ALA A 109 9.13 10.81 -7.84
N THR A 110 8.71 9.91 -8.72
CA THR A 110 7.52 10.10 -9.58
C THR A 110 6.26 10.05 -8.73
N PHE A 111 6.18 9.13 -7.77
CA PHE A 111 5.05 9.02 -6.84
C PHE A 111 4.80 10.33 -6.07
N PHE A 112 5.88 11.04 -5.71
CA PHE A 112 5.84 12.28 -4.95
C PHE A 112 5.53 13.52 -5.78
N SER A 113 6.03 13.56 -7.02
CA SER A 113 6.08 14.81 -7.80
C SER A 113 5.14 14.85 -9.00
N SER A 114 4.67 13.69 -9.49
CA SER A 114 3.95 13.64 -10.76
C SER A 114 2.44 13.88 -10.61
N PRO A 115 1.83 14.58 -11.58
CA PRO A 115 0.38 14.65 -11.68
C PRO A 115 -0.20 13.24 -11.87
N ARG A 116 -1.38 13.02 -11.29
CA ARG A 116 -2.08 11.73 -11.40
C ARG A 116 -2.75 11.58 -12.78
N PRO A 117 -2.87 10.36 -13.33
CA PRO A 117 -2.39 9.08 -12.77
C PRO A 117 -0.88 8.89 -12.94
N ILE A 118 -0.24 8.20 -11.99
CA ILE A 118 1.19 7.89 -12.07
C ILE A 118 1.39 6.58 -12.84
N PRO A 119 2.30 6.52 -13.82
CA PRO A 119 2.68 5.25 -14.43
C PRO A 119 3.43 4.37 -13.43
N SER A 120 2.97 3.14 -13.25
CA SER A 120 3.71 2.12 -12.51
C SER A 120 4.97 1.71 -13.28
N VAL A 121 6.04 1.40 -12.53
CA VAL A 121 7.25 0.78 -13.06
C VAL A 121 6.99 -0.69 -13.38
N ALA A 122 6.29 -1.38 -12.49
CA ALA A 122 5.99 -2.81 -12.62
C ALA A 122 4.75 -3.20 -11.83
N LEU A 123 4.16 -4.34 -12.21
CA LEU A 123 3.15 -5.06 -11.43
C LEU A 123 3.66 -6.48 -11.20
N VAL A 124 3.77 -6.86 -9.93
CA VAL A 124 4.13 -8.21 -9.52
C VAL A 124 2.90 -8.87 -8.93
N SER A 125 2.31 -9.82 -9.66
CA SER A 125 1.09 -10.49 -9.24
C SER A 125 1.08 -11.93 -9.75
N HIS A 126 0.92 -12.88 -8.83
CA HIS A 126 0.71 -14.29 -9.15
C HIS A 126 0.10 -15.00 -7.94
N TYR A 127 -0.74 -16.00 -8.17
CA TYR A 127 -1.48 -16.72 -7.12
C TYR A 127 -0.58 -17.40 -6.08
N SER A 128 0.62 -17.81 -6.49
CA SER A 128 1.61 -18.42 -5.61
C SER A 128 2.45 -17.42 -4.84
N ILE A 129 2.42 -16.12 -5.16
CA ILE A 129 3.22 -15.12 -4.43
C ILE A 129 2.57 -14.82 -3.09
N THR A 130 3.39 -14.69 -2.04
CA THR A 130 2.93 -14.29 -0.71
C THR A 130 3.46 -12.92 -0.33
N ARG A 131 4.70 -12.59 -0.71
CA ARG A 131 5.30 -11.27 -0.50
C ARG A 131 6.51 -11.03 -1.39
N ILE A 132 6.89 -9.76 -1.52
CA ILE A 132 8.24 -9.35 -1.93
C ILE A 132 9.10 -9.25 -0.67
N ALA A 133 10.06 -10.15 -0.51
CA ALA A 133 10.93 -10.21 0.66
C ALA A 133 12.00 -9.10 0.65
N SER A 134 12.49 -8.73 -0.54
CA SER A 134 13.38 -7.59 -0.73
C SER A 134 13.30 -7.07 -2.16
N LEU A 135 13.59 -5.79 -2.35
CA LEU A 135 13.78 -5.17 -3.65
C LEU A 135 15.00 -4.26 -3.61
N ASP A 136 15.88 -4.35 -4.60
CA ASP A 136 16.99 -3.42 -4.78
C ASP A 136 16.66 -2.30 -5.80
N ASP A 137 17.50 -1.27 -5.83
CA ASP A 137 17.33 -0.11 -6.74
C ASP A 137 17.66 -0.43 -8.21
N LYS A 138 18.18 -1.63 -8.47
CA LYS A 138 18.39 -2.18 -9.80
C LYS A 138 17.18 -3.00 -10.27
N GLY A 139 16.11 -3.06 -9.48
CA GLY A 139 14.89 -3.77 -9.83
C GLY A 139 14.96 -5.28 -9.64
N ASN A 140 15.95 -5.80 -8.89
CA ASN A 140 15.99 -7.20 -8.51
C ASN A 140 15.23 -7.40 -7.21
N ALA A 141 14.21 -8.24 -7.27
CA ALA A 141 13.40 -8.65 -6.15
C ALA A 141 13.72 -10.09 -5.73
N ILE A 142 13.56 -10.35 -4.44
CA ILE A 142 13.40 -11.70 -3.92
C ILE A 142 11.93 -11.86 -3.56
N ILE A 143 11.27 -12.84 -4.16
CA ILE A 143 9.84 -13.11 -4.00
C ILE A 143 9.69 -14.39 -3.19
N GLU A 144 8.84 -14.34 -2.17
CA GLU A 144 8.41 -15.52 -1.43
C GLU A 144 7.18 -16.13 -2.12
N LEU A 145 7.21 -17.45 -2.27
CA LEU A 145 6.11 -18.25 -2.79
C LEU A 145 5.40 -18.98 -1.65
N ARG A 146 4.12 -19.29 -1.86
CA ARG A 146 3.25 -20.00 -0.93
C ARG A 146 3.73 -21.44 -0.72
N ASP A 147 4.26 -22.05 -1.77
CA ASP A 147 4.64 -23.46 -1.80
C ASP A 147 6.01 -23.68 -1.14
N SER A 148 6.17 -24.87 -0.54
CA SER A 148 7.43 -25.23 0.08
C SER A 148 8.48 -25.55 -1.00
N PRO A 149 9.79 -25.48 -0.68
CA PRO A 149 10.83 -25.87 -1.62
C PRO A 149 10.69 -27.30 -2.15
N ALA A 150 10.09 -28.21 -1.38
CA ALA A 150 9.87 -29.60 -1.79
C ALA A 150 8.79 -29.75 -2.88
N ASP A 151 7.88 -28.77 -2.99
CA ASP A 151 6.73 -28.82 -3.89
C ASP A 151 7.03 -28.18 -5.26
N ILE A 152 8.13 -27.42 -5.38
CA ILE A 152 8.48 -26.69 -6.60
C ILE A 152 9.49 -27.47 -7.46
N GLN A 153 9.04 -27.91 -8.63
CA GLN A 153 9.89 -28.41 -9.71
C GLN A 153 10.08 -27.33 -10.79
N SER A 154 10.90 -26.31 -10.51
CA SER A 154 11.19 -25.24 -11.48
C SER A 154 12.64 -25.28 -11.95
N GLU A 155 12.91 -24.77 -13.16
CA GLU A 155 14.26 -24.62 -13.70
C GLU A 155 15.11 -23.62 -12.91
N GLN A 156 14.47 -22.66 -12.21
CA GLN A 156 15.16 -21.62 -11.45
C GLN A 156 15.54 -22.09 -10.03
N GLY A 157 14.83 -23.09 -9.49
CA GLY A 157 15.03 -23.57 -8.12
C GLY A 157 14.70 -22.52 -7.05
N CYS A 158 14.59 -22.98 -5.79
CA CYS A 158 14.48 -22.08 -4.65
C CYS A 158 15.86 -21.58 -4.22
N LEU A 159 15.94 -20.34 -3.77
CA LEU A 159 17.14 -19.77 -3.16
C LEU A 159 17.51 -20.52 -1.87
N SER A 160 18.80 -20.66 -1.62
CA SER A 160 19.30 -21.21 -0.35
C SER A 160 19.22 -20.17 0.76
N ALA A 161 19.21 -20.62 2.02
CA ALA A 161 19.07 -19.75 3.19
C ALA A 161 20.13 -18.64 3.26
N GLU A 162 21.36 -18.92 2.78
CA GLU A 162 22.45 -17.95 2.75
C GLU A 162 22.23 -16.80 1.75
N GLN A 163 21.33 -16.99 0.78
CA GLN A 163 20.98 -16.00 -0.24
C GLN A 163 19.78 -15.15 0.19
N LEU A 164 19.08 -15.53 1.25
CA LEU A 164 17.86 -14.86 1.68
C LEU A 164 18.15 -13.58 2.50
N PRO A 165 17.27 -12.58 2.42
CA PRO A 165 17.27 -11.46 3.34
C PRO A 165 17.11 -11.93 4.79
N GLU A 166 17.66 -11.15 5.72
CA GLU A 166 17.46 -11.36 7.17
C GLU A 166 15.96 -11.46 7.49
N TYR A 167 15.59 -12.41 8.36
CA TYR A 167 14.19 -12.72 8.75
C TYR A 167 13.29 -13.33 7.66
N SER A 168 13.86 -13.87 6.58
CA SER A 168 13.06 -14.63 5.61
C SER A 168 12.64 -16.00 6.16
N ASP A 169 11.45 -16.45 5.77
CA ASP A 169 10.94 -17.77 6.10
C ASP A 169 11.67 -18.84 5.27
N THR A 170 12.55 -19.62 5.91
CA THR A 170 13.31 -20.66 5.21
C THR A 170 12.49 -21.88 4.82
N ASP A 171 11.27 -22.02 5.34
CA ASP A 171 10.38 -23.14 5.03
C ASP A 171 9.60 -22.91 3.73
N ARG A 172 9.68 -21.70 3.16
CA ARG A 172 9.04 -21.31 1.91
C ARG A 172 10.03 -21.12 0.78
N CYS A 173 9.58 -21.44 -0.44
CA CYS A 173 10.40 -21.20 -1.60
C CYS A 173 10.54 -19.70 -1.87
N HIS A 174 11.76 -19.26 -2.14
CA HIS A 174 12.07 -17.90 -2.55
C HIS A 174 12.77 -17.92 -3.90
N ILE A 175 12.43 -16.98 -4.78
CA ILE A 175 13.03 -16.87 -6.11
C ILE A 175 13.54 -15.44 -6.38
N THR A 176 14.56 -15.33 -7.23
CA THR A 176 14.94 -14.03 -7.79
C THR A 176 14.01 -13.65 -8.93
N TYR A 177 13.60 -12.39 -8.96
CA TYR A 177 12.72 -11.84 -9.99
C TYR A 177 13.18 -10.45 -10.39
N SER A 178 13.22 -10.14 -11.68
CA SER A 178 13.46 -8.77 -12.14
C SER A 178 12.14 -8.08 -12.44
N ILE A 179 11.91 -6.91 -11.85
CA ILE A 179 10.68 -6.13 -12.06
C ILE A 179 10.59 -5.52 -13.47
N PHE A 180 11.64 -5.63 -14.27
CA PHE A 180 11.67 -5.14 -15.66
C PHE A 180 11.49 -6.24 -16.70
N GLN A 181 11.48 -7.49 -16.28
CA GLN A 181 11.25 -8.63 -17.16
C GLN A 181 9.76 -8.97 -17.16
N GLU A 182 9.28 -9.54 -18.27
CA GLU A 182 7.96 -10.17 -18.27
C GLU A 182 7.89 -11.23 -17.15
N PRO A 183 6.70 -11.43 -16.53
CA PRO A 183 6.55 -12.42 -15.47
C PRO A 183 7.11 -13.78 -15.91
N PRO A 184 7.97 -14.45 -15.12
CA PRO A 184 8.43 -15.78 -15.48
C PRO A 184 7.21 -16.70 -15.56
N GLU A 185 7.16 -17.57 -16.57
CA GLU A 185 6.23 -18.68 -16.58
C GLU A 185 6.60 -19.64 -15.44
N ILE A 186 5.93 -19.50 -14.30
CA ILE A 186 6.02 -20.50 -13.22
C ILE A 186 5.12 -21.66 -13.64
N LYS A 187 5.70 -22.70 -14.24
CA LYS A 187 4.99 -23.95 -14.52
C LYS A 187 4.77 -24.69 -13.20
N MET A 188 3.52 -24.80 -12.80
CA MET A 188 3.09 -25.59 -11.64
C MET A 188 2.15 -26.69 -12.13
N ASP A 189 2.52 -27.95 -11.91
CA ASP A 189 1.57 -29.06 -12.09
C ASP A 189 0.61 -29.06 -10.89
N ILE A 190 -0.63 -28.66 -11.16
CA ILE A 190 -1.73 -28.87 -10.22
C ILE A 190 -2.06 -30.37 -10.29
N GLN A 191 -1.64 -31.14 -9.28
CA GLN A 191 -2.12 -32.51 -9.06
C GLN A 191 -3.46 -32.52 -8.34
#